data_AF-R7BIA8-F1
#
_entry.id   AF-R7BIA8-F1
#
_cell.length_a   1.000
_cell.length_b   1.000
_cell.length_c   1.000
_cell.angle_alpha   90.00
_cell.angle_beta   90.00
_cell.angle_gamma   90.00
#
_symmetry.space_group_name_H-M   'P 1'
#
loop_
_entity.id
_entity.type
_entity.pdbx_description
1 polymer ?
#
loop_
_entity_poly.entity_id
_entity_poly.type
_entity_poly.pdbx_seq_one_letter_code
_entity_poly.pdbx_strand_id
1 'polypeptide(L)'
;MERMQASQEQYNPDDYIETASLGTEIAPHLLRKLRSITAQIDLATEIEDFQSIGVQSREILIELGNYIYDSHMAGNQEQPQASNFKKKAELTIQFYLNESDNADYRSMIKKLTEATWDYANKIAHSSSATYYEASTCVSLCISLVCVYENVRNDIFI
;
A
#
# COMPACT_ATOMS: atom_id res chain seq x y z
N MET A 1 5.82 17.84 34.69
CA MET A 1 5.80 16.60 33.87
C MET A 1 4.55 15.83 34.27
N GLU A 2 3.41 16.22 33.73
CA GLU A 2 2.15 15.52 33.92
C GLU A 2 1.86 14.66 32.69
N ARG A 3 1.44 13.43 32.96
CA ARG A 3 1.10 12.38 32.00
C ARG A 3 -0.09 12.85 31.16
N MET A 4 0.15 13.20 29.90
CA MET A 4 -0.92 13.31 28.91
C MET A 4 -1.28 11.90 28.41
N GLN A 5 -2.02 11.16 29.22
CA GLN A 5 -3.02 10.24 28.66
C GLN A 5 -4.26 11.11 28.37
N ALA A 6 -4.21 11.85 27.27
CA ALA A 6 -5.43 12.36 26.67
C ALA A 6 -6.21 11.13 26.21
N SER A 7 -7.44 11.00 26.71
CA SER A 7 -8.49 10.06 26.32
C SER A 7 -8.15 9.25 25.06
N GLN A 8 -7.93 7.94 25.25
CA GLN A 8 -8.18 6.97 24.17
C GLN A 8 -9.68 7.06 23.86
N GLU A 9 -10.08 8.07 23.08
CA GLU A 9 -11.28 7.95 22.27
C GLU A 9 -11.09 6.68 21.45
N GLN A 10 -12.10 5.83 21.49
CA GLN A 10 -12.11 4.50 20.92
C GLN A 10 -11.66 4.59 19.46
N TYR A 11 -10.38 4.24 19.22
CA TYR A 11 -9.79 4.26 17.89
C TYR A 11 -10.64 3.35 17.01
N ASN A 12 -11.31 3.93 16.02
CA ASN A 12 -12.00 3.21 14.98
C ASN A 12 -11.03 3.10 13.80
N PRO A 13 -10.47 1.92 13.49
CA PRO A 13 -9.59 1.72 12.34
C PRO A 13 -10.22 2.18 11.03
N ASP A 14 -11.56 2.18 10.98
CA ASP A 14 -12.34 2.62 9.83
C ASP A 14 -12.22 4.12 9.58
N ASP A 15 -12.08 4.96 10.61
CA ASP A 15 -12.01 6.42 10.46
C ASP A 15 -10.69 6.85 9.80
N TYR A 16 -9.59 6.15 10.08
CA TYR A 16 -8.28 6.42 9.47
C TYR A 16 -8.24 5.99 8.00
N ILE A 17 -8.96 4.92 7.65
CA ILE A 17 -9.05 4.44 6.27
C ILE A 17 -10.06 5.28 5.49
N GLU A 18 -11.22 5.64 6.05
CA GLU A 18 -12.21 6.51 5.40
C GLU A 18 -11.70 7.93 5.12
N THR A 19 -10.80 8.47 5.96
CA THR A 19 -10.16 9.75 5.66
C THR A 19 -9.07 9.67 4.58
N ALA A 20 -8.47 8.50 4.36
CA ALA A 20 -7.38 8.30 3.40
C ALA A 20 -7.85 7.77 2.04
N SER A 21 -8.80 6.84 2.03
CA SER A 21 -9.43 6.26 0.84
C SER A 21 -10.71 7.04 0.53
N LEU A 22 -10.85 7.55 -0.69
CA LEU A 22 -12.00 8.35 -1.15
C LEU A 22 -13.32 7.56 -1.27
N GLY A 23 -13.56 6.52 -0.46
CA GLY A 23 -14.77 5.69 -0.55
C GLY A 23 -14.91 4.93 -1.87
N THR A 24 -13.80 4.76 -2.60
CA THR A 24 -13.77 4.20 -3.96
C THR A 24 -13.53 2.70 -3.96
N GLU A 25 -13.93 2.04 -5.05
CA GLU A 25 -13.96 0.58 -5.23
C GLU A 25 -12.56 -0.06 -5.37
N ILE A 26 -11.57 0.26 -4.53
CA ILE A 26 -10.51 -0.72 -4.33
C ILE A 26 -11.17 -1.92 -3.68
N ALA A 27 -11.15 -3.01 -4.46
CA ALA A 27 -11.86 -4.26 -4.23
C ALA A 27 -12.10 -4.47 -2.74
N PRO A 28 -13.35 -4.68 -2.27
CA PRO A 28 -13.67 -4.85 -0.85
C PRO A 28 -12.75 -5.83 -0.09
N HIS A 29 -12.09 -6.71 -0.84
CA HIS A 29 -10.99 -7.55 -0.39
C HIS A 29 -9.73 -6.81 0.13
N LEU A 30 -9.17 -5.86 -0.64
CA LEU A 30 -7.98 -5.09 -0.25
C LEU A 30 -8.29 -4.21 0.96
N LEU A 31 -9.46 -3.57 0.99
CA LEU A 31 -9.93 -2.81 2.15
C LEU A 31 -10.01 -3.69 3.42
N ARG A 32 -10.55 -4.91 3.30
CA ARG A 32 -10.61 -5.86 4.40
C ARG A 32 -9.21 -6.23 4.92
N LYS A 33 -8.24 -6.40 4.02
CA LYS A 33 -6.86 -6.70 4.41
C LYS A 33 -6.20 -5.51 5.08
N LEU A 34 -6.37 -4.28 4.57
CA LEU A 34 -5.89 -3.07 5.24
C LEU A 34 -6.47 -2.92 6.65
N ARG A 35 -7.77 -3.17 6.84
CA ARG A 35 -8.41 -3.24 8.17
C ARG A 35 -7.81 -4.30 9.07
N SER A 36 -7.44 -5.45 8.50
CA SER A 36 -6.78 -6.52 9.27
C SER A 36 -5.39 -6.11 9.75
N ILE A 37 -4.55 -5.49 8.91
CA ILE A 37 -3.17 -5.12 9.32
C ILE A 37 -3.17 -3.92 10.26
N THR A 38 -4.14 -3.01 10.11
CA THR A 38 -4.33 -1.90 11.06
C THR A 38 -4.76 -2.41 12.43
N ALA A 39 -5.69 -3.36 12.52
CA ALA A 39 -6.03 -3.99 13.80
C ALA A 39 -4.82 -4.74 14.43
N GLN A 40 -3.92 -5.29 13.62
CA GLN A 40 -2.71 -5.94 14.13
C GLN A 40 -1.67 -4.95 14.65
N ILE A 41 -1.53 -3.75 14.06
CA ILE A 41 -0.57 -2.77 14.57
C ILE A 41 -0.94 -2.36 16.01
N ASP A 42 -2.23 -2.31 16.35
CA ASP A 42 -2.71 -1.94 17.69
C ASP A 42 -2.39 -3.00 18.76
N LEU A 43 -2.23 -4.25 18.33
CA LEU A 43 -1.96 -5.40 19.21
C LEU A 43 -0.49 -5.80 19.23
N ALA A 44 0.32 -5.29 18.30
CA ALA A 44 1.71 -5.69 18.11
C ALA A 44 2.59 -5.20 19.25
N THR A 45 3.30 -6.13 19.89
CA THR A 45 4.20 -5.84 21.02
C THR A 45 5.59 -6.46 20.85
N GLU A 46 5.70 -7.51 20.05
CA GLU A 46 6.95 -8.24 19.81
C GLU A 46 7.48 -8.01 18.39
N ILE A 47 8.75 -8.36 18.17
CA ILE A 47 9.41 -8.18 16.87
C ILE A 47 8.74 -9.01 15.78
N GLU A 48 8.31 -10.22 16.15
CA GLU A 48 7.59 -11.17 15.32
C GLU A 48 6.25 -10.59 14.82
N ASP A 49 5.57 -9.79 15.65
CA ASP A 49 4.36 -9.08 15.25
C ASP A 49 4.67 -8.05 14.16
N PHE A 50 5.75 -7.27 14.34
CA PHE A 50 6.16 -6.27 13.35
C PHE A 50 6.60 -6.93 12.04
N GLN A 51 7.32 -8.05 12.10
CA GLN A 51 7.67 -8.84 10.91
C GLN A 51 6.41 -9.35 10.18
N SER A 52 5.42 -9.85 10.92
CA SER A 52 4.14 -10.27 10.37
C SER A 52 3.40 -9.14 9.65
N ILE A 53 3.45 -7.92 10.19
CA ILE A 53 2.91 -6.71 9.54
C ILE A 53 3.65 -6.42 8.22
N GLY A 54 4.98 -6.56 8.20
CA GLY A 54 5.77 -6.43 6.97
C GLY A 54 5.38 -7.47 5.91
N VAL A 55 5.19 -8.74 6.31
CA VAL A 55 4.76 -9.83 5.42
C VAL A 55 3.38 -9.52 4.84
N GLN A 56 2.41 -9.17 5.67
CA GLN A 56 1.04 -8.87 5.21
C GLN A 56 0.98 -7.60 4.36
N SER A 57 1.81 -6.59 4.66
CA SER A 57 1.94 -5.42 3.78
C SER A 57 2.38 -5.84 2.37
N ARG A 58 3.37 -6.74 2.25
CA ARG A 58 3.81 -7.25 0.93
C ARG A 58 2.73 -8.03 0.20
N GLU A 59 1.95 -8.84 0.92
CA GLU A 59 0.83 -9.58 0.32
C GLU A 59 -0.23 -8.63 -0.24
N ILE A 60 -0.58 -7.58 0.50
CA ILE A 60 -1.51 -6.54 0.04
C ILE A 60 -0.97 -5.84 -1.21
N LEU A 61 0.32 -5.51 -1.25
CA LEU A 61 0.94 -4.90 -2.43
C LEU A 61 0.90 -5.85 -3.65
N ILE A 62 1.19 -7.14 -3.47
CA ILE A 62 1.07 -8.13 -4.55
C ILE A 62 -0.37 -8.19 -5.07
N GLU A 63 -1.35 -8.24 -4.18
CA GLU A 63 -2.76 -8.26 -4.55
C GLU A 63 -3.21 -6.98 -5.25
N LEU A 64 -2.74 -5.81 -4.77
CA LEU A 64 -2.94 -4.54 -5.45
C LEU A 64 -2.38 -4.61 -6.87
N GLY A 65 -1.14 -5.08 -7.04
CA GLY A 65 -0.52 -5.29 -8.35
C GLY A 65 -1.33 -6.21 -9.25
N ASN A 66 -1.87 -7.30 -8.71
CA ASN A 66 -2.73 -8.23 -9.45
C ASN A 66 -4.08 -7.61 -9.81
N TYR A 67 -4.59 -6.71 -8.99
CA TYR A 67 -5.88 -6.06 -9.17
C TYR A 67 -5.82 -4.94 -10.22
N ILE A 68 -4.74 -4.16 -10.24
CA ILE A 68 -4.58 -3.02 -11.15
C ILE A 68 -4.05 -3.41 -12.53
N TYR A 69 -3.35 -4.54 -12.63
CA TYR A 69 -2.68 -4.99 -13.84
C TYR A 69 -3.59 -5.88 -14.70
N ASP A 70 -3.62 -5.59 -15.99
CA ASP A 70 -4.15 -6.49 -17.02
C ASP A 70 -3.04 -6.91 -17.99
N SER A 71 -3.09 -8.16 -18.44
CA SER A 71 -2.17 -8.74 -19.41
C SER A 71 -1.90 -7.88 -20.66
N HIS A 72 -2.91 -7.14 -21.16
CA HIS A 72 -2.74 -6.28 -22.34
C HIS A 72 -1.83 -5.07 -22.07
N MET A 73 -1.67 -4.64 -20.82
CA MET A 73 -0.80 -3.52 -20.44
C MET A 73 0.69 -3.82 -20.70
N ALA A 74 1.08 -5.10 -20.80
CA ALA A 74 2.45 -5.46 -21.18
C ALA A 74 2.75 -5.28 -22.68
N GLY A 75 1.72 -5.17 -23.53
CA GLY A 75 1.89 -5.19 -24.98
C GLY A 75 2.67 -6.43 -25.43
N ASN A 76 3.82 -6.21 -26.08
CA ASN A 76 4.70 -7.29 -26.55
C ASN A 76 5.77 -7.73 -25.53
N GLN A 77 5.77 -7.19 -24.31
CA GLN A 77 6.71 -7.57 -23.26
C GLN A 77 6.32 -8.91 -22.61
N GLU A 78 7.29 -9.56 -21.96
CA GLU A 78 7.03 -10.76 -21.15
C GLU A 78 6.07 -10.44 -19.99
N GLN A 79 5.16 -11.37 -19.70
CA GLN A 79 4.19 -11.23 -18.63
C GLN A 79 4.88 -11.30 -17.26
N PRO A 80 4.66 -10.33 -16.36
CA PRO A 80 5.24 -10.38 -15.03
C PRO A 80 4.64 -11.53 -14.21
N GLN A 81 5.48 -12.17 -13.39
CA GLN A 81 5.04 -13.18 -12.43
C GLN A 81 3.97 -12.61 -11.47
N ALA A 82 3.12 -13.49 -10.95
CA ALA A 82 2.04 -13.11 -10.02
C ALA A 82 2.54 -12.31 -8.81
N SER A 83 3.72 -12.63 -8.29
CA SER A 83 4.35 -11.96 -7.14
C SER A 83 5.15 -10.70 -7.50
N ASN A 84 5.33 -10.39 -8.79
CA ASN A 84 6.15 -9.25 -9.22
C ASN A 84 5.34 -7.95 -9.20
N PHE A 85 5.05 -7.47 -7.99
CA PHE A 85 4.31 -6.24 -7.75
C PHE A 85 4.92 -5.04 -8.50
N LYS A 86 6.22 -4.80 -8.32
CA LYS A 86 6.90 -3.61 -8.89
C LYS A 86 6.73 -3.54 -10.41
N LYS A 87 6.88 -4.66 -11.12
CA LYS A 87 6.71 -4.67 -12.58
C LYS A 87 5.26 -4.48 -13.00
N LYS A 88 4.29 -5.08 -12.29
CA LYS A 88 2.86 -4.89 -12.56
C LYS A 88 2.42 -3.44 -12.38
N ALA A 89 2.83 -2.84 -11.27
CA ALA A 89 2.66 -1.43 -10.98
C ALA A 89 3.28 -0.53 -12.07
N GLU A 90 4.52 -0.79 -12.46
CA GLU A 90 5.21 -0.05 -13.52
C GLU A 90 4.46 -0.11 -14.87
N LEU A 91 4.03 -1.29 -15.30
CA LEU A 91 3.29 -1.45 -16.55
C LEU A 91 1.93 -0.74 -16.49
N THR A 92 1.26 -0.78 -15.34
CA THR A 92 -0.02 -0.10 -15.12
C THR A 92 0.11 1.42 -15.27
N ILE A 93 1.09 2.03 -14.59
CA ILE A 93 1.31 3.49 -14.70
C ILE A 93 1.80 3.88 -16.09
N GLN A 94 2.60 3.04 -16.76
CA GLN A 94 3.03 3.30 -18.13
C GLN A 94 1.87 3.24 -19.12
N PHE A 95 0.91 2.34 -18.88
CA PHE A 95 -0.24 2.19 -19.74
C PHE A 95 -1.20 3.40 -19.64
N TYR A 96 -1.56 3.80 -18.42
CA TYR A 96 -2.52 4.87 -18.20
C TYR A 96 -1.95 6.28 -18.26
N LEU A 97 -0.69 6.47 -17.85
CA LEU A 97 -0.03 7.77 -17.79
C LEU A 97 1.08 7.86 -18.86
N ASN A 98 0.78 7.43 -20.10
CA ASN A 98 1.77 7.33 -21.18
C ASN A 98 2.19 8.69 -21.77
N GLU A 99 1.37 9.72 -21.58
CA GLU A 99 1.60 11.07 -22.12
C GLU A 99 2.79 11.77 -21.45
N SER A 100 3.42 12.70 -22.17
CA SER A 100 4.55 13.48 -21.67
C SER A 100 4.18 14.33 -20.46
N ASP A 101 2.96 14.86 -20.44
CA ASP A 101 2.50 15.80 -19.42
C ASP A 101 2.32 15.12 -18.06
N ASN A 102 2.16 13.79 -18.06
CA ASN A 102 2.09 12.97 -16.86
C ASN A 102 3.46 12.48 -16.35
N ALA A 103 4.57 12.93 -16.93
CA ALA A 103 5.90 12.40 -16.61
C ALA A 103 6.28 12.54 -15.12
N ASP A 104 6.04 13.71 -14.53
CA ASP A 104 6.33 13.97 -13.12
C ASP A 104 5.43 13.15 -12.20
N TYR A 105 4.14 13.05 -12.54
CA TYR A 105 3.17 12.26 -11.77
C TYR A 105 3.52 10.78 -11.79
N ARG A 106 3.80 10.21 -12.98
CA ARG A 106 4.26 8.83 -13.15
C ARG A 106 5.56 8.55 -12.39
N SER A 107 6.51 9.49 -12.42
CA SER A 107 7.79 9.40 -11.69
C SER A 107 7.57 9.36 -10.17
N MET A 108 6.68 10.19 -9.65
CA MET A 108 6.33 10.22 -8.23
C MET A 108 5.70 8.89 -7.78
N ILE A 109 4.71 8.38 -8.51
CA ILE A 109 4.03 7.11 -8.19
C ILE A 109 5.03 5.94 -8.23
N LYS A 110 5.92 5.91 -9.23
CA LYS A 110 6.96 4.88 -9.34
C LYS A 110 7.87 4.87 -8.10
N LYS A 111 8.38 6.03 -7.69
CA LYS A 111 9.25 6.16 -6.51
C LYS A 111 8.53 5.72 -5.23
N LEU A 112 7.27 6.13 -5.06
CA LEU A 112 6.47 5.71 -3.90
C LEU A 112 6.24 4.19 -3.90
N THR A 113 5.97 3.60 -5.07
CA THR A 113 5.80 2.15 -5.24
C THR A 113 7.04 1.38 -4.82
N GLU A 114 8.21 1.79 -5.34
CA GLU A 114 9.49 1.16 -5.03
C GLU A 114 9.83 1.28 -3.54
N ALA A 115 9.73 2.49 -2.98
CA ALA A 115 10.03 2.75 -1.58
C ALA A 115 9.11 1.97 -0.63
N THR A 116 7.81 1.91 -0.92
CA THR A 116 6.83 1.19 -0.10
C THR A 116 7.09 -0.32 -0.13
N TRP A 117 7.33 -0.88 -1.31
CA TRP A 117 7.68 -2.30 -1.46
C TRP A 117 8.97 -2.63 -0.72
N ASP A 118 10.04 -1.87 -0.95
CA ASP A 118 11.35 -2.14 -0.35
C ASP A 118 11.28 -1.97 1.19
N TYR A 119 10.51 -1.01 1.70
CA TYR A 119 10.30 -0.84 3.13
C TYR A 119 9.49 -1.98 3.75
N ALA A 120 8.43 -2.46 3.09
CA ALA A 120 7.70 -3.64 3.56
C ALA A 120 8.57 -4.90 3.63
N ASN A 121 9.47 -5.09 2.66
CA ASN A 121 10.49 -6.15 2.72
C ASN A 121 11.46 -5.96 3.90
N LYS A 122 11.91 -4.73 4.16
CA LYS A 122 12.77 -4.41 5.31
C LYS A 122 12.09 -4.82 6.62
N ILE A 123 10.84 -4.42 6.83
CA ILE A 123 10.09 -4.72 8.06
C ILE A 123 9.88 -6.23 8.22
N ALA A 124 9.52 -6.93 7.15
CA ALA A 124 9.31 -8.39 7.17
C ALA A 124 10.53 -9.20 7.62
N HIS A 125 11.73 -8.64 7.51
CA HIS A 125 12.99 -9.28 7.87
C HIS A 125 13.72 -8.58 9.02
N SER A 126 13.12 -7.56 9.63
CA SER A 126 13.77 -6.77 10.67
C SER A 126 13.73 -7.50 12.02
N SER A 127 14.88 -7.69 12.65
CA SER A 127 15.00 -8.18 14.02
C SER A 127 14.96 -7.08 15.08
N SER A 128 14.73 -5.84 14.67
CA SER A 128 14.76 -4.66 15.55
C SER A 128 13.77 -3.57 15.15
N ALA A 129 12.74 -3.93 14.36
CA ALA A 129 11.72 -2.98 13.94
C ALA A 129 10.99 -2.43 15.18
N THR A 130 10.73 -1.13 15.14
CA THR A 130 9.89 -0.48 16.15
C THR A 130 8.43 -0.44 15.73
N TYR A 131 7.53 -0.24 16.69
CA TYR A 131 6.13 0.08 16.43
C TYR A 131 5.96 1.19 15.39
N TYR A 132 6.74 2.28 15.49
CA TYR A 132 6.64 3.41 14.56
C TYR A 132 7.11 3.05 13.14
N GLU A 133 8.12 2.19 13.01
CA GLU A 133 8.55 1.69 11.69
C GLU A 133 7.50 0.77 11.06
N ALA A 134 6.90 -0.14 11.85
CA ALA A 134 5.83 -1.00 11.38
C ALA A 134 4.58 -0.18 11.00
N SER A 135 4.18 0.77 11.85
CA SER A 135 3.06 1.69 11.59
C SER A 135 3.30 2.52 10.33
N THR A 136 4.53 3.03 10.12
CA THR A 136 4.91 3.74 8.88
C THR A 136 4.72 2.84 7.66
N CYS A 137 5.09 1.56 7.75
CA CYS A 137 4.88 0.59 6.66
C CYS A 137 3.39 0.43 6.33
N VAL A 138 2.52 0.35 7.34
CA VAL A 138 1.06 0.31 7.16
C VAL A 138 0.56 1.57 6.47
N SER A 139 0.96 2.76 6.94
CA SER A 139 0.54 4.04 6.35
C SER A 139 0.99 4.20 4.90
N LEU A 140 2.21 3.77 4.56
CA LEU A 140 2.70 3.77 3.18
C LEU A 140 1.91 2.81 2.30
N CYS A 141 1.56 1.62 2.82
CA CYS A 141 0.74 0.64 2.11
C CYS A 141 -0.65 1.22 1.80
N ILE A 142 -1.33 1.80 2.80
CA ILE A 142 -2.63 2.47 2.63
C ILE A 142 -2.51 3.61 1.61
N SER A 143 -1.52 4.48 1.76
CA SER A 143 -1.31 5.62 0.85
C SER A 143 -1.12 5.16 -0.59
N LEU A 144 -0.34 4.10 -0.81
CA LEU A 144 -0.08 3.59 -2.15
C LEU A 144 -1.34 2.97 -2.78
N VAL A 145 -2.13 2.26 -1.99
CA VAL A 145 -3.46 1.78 -2.40
C VAL A 145 -4.31 2.96 -2.90
N CYS A 146 -4.43 4.03 -2.10
CA CYS A 146 -5.19 5.23 -2.45
C CYS A 146 -4.63 5.94 -3.70
N VAL A 147 -3.31 5.97 -3.88
CA VAL A 147 -2.68 6.56 -5.06
C VAL A 147 -3.07 5.81 -6.34
N TYR A 148 -3.03 4.47 -6.32
CA TYR A 148 -3.46 3.67 -7.48
C TYR A 148 -4.96 3.77 -7.74
N GLU A 149 -5.74 4.05 -6.71
CA GLU A 149 -7.15 4.38 -6.78
C GLU A 149 -7.39 5.66 -7.58
N ASN A 150 -6.65 6.73 -7.25
CA ASN A 150 -6.74 8.01 -7.96
C ASN A 150 -6.32 7.86 -9.43
N VAL A 151 -5.22 7.14 -9.70
CA VAL A 151 -4.81 6.82 -11.06
C VAL A 151 -5.94 6.13 -11.82
N ARG A 152 -6.68 5.23 -11.16
CA ARG A 152 -7.83 4.54 -11.78
C ARG A 152 -9.04 5.45 -12.01
N ASN A 153 -9.35 6.34 -11.08
CA ASN A 153 -10.49 7.26 -11.19
C ASN A 153 -10.30 8.32 -12.26
N ASP A 154 -9.08 8.85 -12.43
CA ASP A 154 -8.75 9.82 -13.49
C ASP A 154 -8.97 9.25 -14.92
N ILE A 155 -9.07 7.93 -15.06
CA ILE A 155 -9.31 7.26 -16.36
C ILE A 155 -10.81 7.17 -16.71
N PHE A 156 -11.70 7.31 -15.71
CA PHE A 156 -13.15 7.14 -15.88
C PHE A 156 -13.96 8.44 -15.72
N ILE A 157 -13.29 9.60 -15.66
CA ILE A 157 -13.90 10.94 -15.76
C ILE A 157 -13.51 11.56 -17.10
#